data_AF-A0A379T4G9-F1
#
_entry.id   AF-A0A379T4G9-F1
#
_cell.length_a   1.000
_cell.length_b   1.000
_cell.length_c   1.000
_cell.angle_alpha   90.00
_cell.angle_beta   90.00
_cell.angle_gamma   90.00
#
_symmetry.space_group_name_H-M   'P 1'
#
loop_
_entity.id
_entity.type
_entity.pdbx_description
1 polymer ?
#
loop_
_entity_poly.entity_id
_entity_poly.type
_entity_poly.pdbx_seq_one_letter_code
_entity_poly.pdbx_strand_id
1 'polypeptide(L)' 'MLEVKPCLSQIGSGSLPVDRLPSAAMTFTPHDGRGSRLEALAAHWRTLPVPIIGRIYDGRLWLDMRCLEDESRFMEMMLK' A
#
# COMPACT_ATOMS: atom_id res chain seq x y z
N MET A 1 3.04 -12.13 -5.51
CA MET A 1 4.15 -11.49 -6.25
C MET A 1 4.22 -10.01 -5.94
N LEU A 2 5.44 -9.48 -5.84
CA LEU A 2 5.75 -8.09 -5.53
C LEU A 2 6.18 -7.35 -6.80
N GLU A 3 5.63 -6.17 -7.04
CA GLU A 3 5.98 -5.31 -8.20
C GLU A 3 5.94 -3.83 -7.83
N VAL A 4 6.80 -3.01 -8.46
CA VAL A 4 6.70 -1.54 -8.39
C VAL A 4 5.85 -1.06 -9.58
N LYS A 5 4.84 -0.22 -9.31
CA LYS A 5 3.96 0.35 -10.35
C LYS A 5 3.85 1.86 -10.22
N PRO A 6 3.76 2.60 -11.34
CA PRO A 6 3.43 4.02 -11.28
C PRO A 6 2.03 4.19 -10.71
N CYS A 7 1.84 5.23 -9.90
CA CYS A 7 0.55 5.61 -9.37
C CYS A 7 0.40 7.14 -9.34
N LEU A 8 -0.81 7.58 -9.01
CA LEU A 8 -1.14 8.99 -8.81
C LEU A 8 -1.54 9.18 -7.35
N SER A 9 -0.70 9.89 -6.60
CA SER A 9 -0.99 10.26 -5.21
C SER A 9 -1.95 11.43 -5.18
N GLN A 10 -2.89 11.39 -4.24
CA GLN A 10 -3.78 12.51 -3.99
C GLN A 10 -3.14 13.45 -2.97
N ILE A 11 -3.16 14.75 -3.25
CA ILE A 11 -2.82 15.77 -2.24
C ILE A 11 -4.09 16.05 -1.41
N GLY A 12 -3.96 16.11 -0.09
CA GLY A 12 -5.06 16.51 0.80
C GLY A 12 -6.16 15.44 1.03
N SER A 13 -7.06 15.72 1.98
CA SER A 13 -8.03 14.78 2.54
C SER A 13 -9.23 14.43 1.65
N GLY A 14 -9.28 14.94 0.40
CA GLY A 14 -10.36 14.66 -0.56
C GLY A 14 -11.52 15.65 -0.55
N SER A 15 -11.37 16.81 0.11
CA SER A 15 -12.39 17.87 0.19
C SER A 15 -12.40 18.86 -0.98
N LEU A 16 -11.42 18.79 -1.90
CA LEU A 16 -11.30 19.66 -3.08
C LEU A 16 -10.98 18.82 -4.32
N PRO A 17 -11.25 19.29 -5.56
CA PRO A 17 -10.72 18.67 -6.77
C PRO A 17 -9.20 18.81 -6.77
N VAL A 18 -8.53 17.82 -6.19
CA VAL A 18 -7.11 17.90 -5.86
C VAL A 18 -6.25 17.40 -6.99
N ASP A 19 -5.24 18.20 -7.32
CA ASP A 19 -4.14 17.81 -8.19
C ASP A 19 -3.55 16.48 -7.73
N ARG A 20 -3.35 15.60 -8.71
CA ARG A 20 -2.72 14.31 -8.47
C ARG A 20 -1.27 14.38 -8.88
N LEU A 21 -0.39 13.87 -8.03
CA LEU A 21 1.04 13.89 -8.29
C LEU A 21 1.53 12.50 -8.73
N PRO A 22 2.37 12.40 -9.77
CA PRO A 22 3.01 11.14 -10.15
C PRO A 22 3.81 10.54 -8.99
N SER A 23 3.62 9.26 -8.70
CA SER A 23 4.32 8.54 -7.63
C SER A 23 4.61 7.10 -8.06
N ALA A 24 5.28 6.36 -7.17
CA ALA A 24 5.52 4.94 -7.30
C ALA A 24 4.89 4.21 -6.12
N ALA A 25 4.25 3.08 -6.40
CA ALA A 25 3.67 2.21 -5.41
C ALA A 25 4.33 0.84 -5.44
N MET A 26 4.55 0.27 -4.26
CA MET A 26 4.83 -1.14 -4.11
C MET A 26 3.50 -1.91 -4.09
N THR A 27 3.39 -2.93 -4.95
CA THR A 27 2.15 -3.67 -5.14
C THR A 27 2.32 -5.16 -4.88
N PHE A 28 1.30 -5.76 -4.27
CA PHE A 28 1.26 -7.18 -3.92
C PHE A 28 0.08 -7.85 -4.63
N THR A 29 0.36 -9.00 -5.22
CA THR A 29 -0.65 -9.93 -5.75
C THR A 29 -0.53 -11.28 -5.06
N PRO A 30 -1.64 -12.02 -4.89
CA PRO A 30 -1.58 -13.39 -4.41
C PRO A 30 -1.00 -14.30 -5.50
N HIS A 31 -0.20 -15.30 -5.12
CA HIS A 31 0.33 -16.28 -6.07
C HIS A 31 -0.75 -17.19 -6.67
N ASP A 32 -1.81 -17.44 -5.90
CA ASP A 32 -2.94 -18.30 -6.27
C ASP A 32 -4.14 -17.53 -6.86
N GLY A 33 -3.97 -16.21 -7.10
CA GLY A 33 -5.03 -15.35 -7.63
C GLY A 33 -6.17 -15.01 -6.64
N ARG A 34 -6.14 -15.52 -5.40
CA ARG A 34 -7.24 -15.32 -4.45
C ARG A 34 -7.17 -13.97 -3.76
N GLY A 35 -8.06 -13.05 -4.13
CA GLY A 35 -8.13 -11.70 -3.54
C GLY A 35 -8.28 -11.68 -2.00
N SER A 36 -8.90 -12.69 -1.40
CA SER A 36 -9.02 -12.82 0.06
C SER A 36 -7.67 -12.89 0.80
N ARG A 37 -6.59 -13.32 0.12
CA ARG A 37 -5.23 -13.27 0.67
C ARG A 37 -4.74 -11.84 0.88
N LEU A 38 -5.09 -10.92 -0.01
CA LEU A 38 -4.74 -9.50 0.12
C LEU A 38 -5.50 -8.85 1.26
N GLU A 39 -6.78 -9.20 1.42
CA GLU A 39 -7.60 -8.74 2.55
C GLU A 39 -7.03 -9.23 3.88
N ALA A 40 -6.66 -10.52 3.96
CA ALA A 40 -6.03 -11.09 5.15
C ALA A 40 -4.69 -10.42 5.47
N LEU A 41 -3.85 -10.17 4.45
CA LEU A 41 -2.58 -9.45 4.61
C LEU A 41 -2.81 -8.02 5.12
N ALA A 42 -3.72 -7.27 4.50
CA ALA A 42 -4.05 -5.92 4.91
C ALA A 42 -4.66 -5.87 6.33
N ALA A 43 -5.48 -6.85 6.68
CA ALA A 43 -6.02 -6.99 8.03
C ALA A 43 -4.91 -7.26 9.06
N HIS A 44 -3.98 -8.17 8.75
CA HIS A 44 -2.84 -8.47 9.62
C HIS A 44 -1.94 -7.25 9.81
N TRP A 45 -1.55 -6.58 8.73
CA TRP A 45 -0.71 -5.38 8.79
C TRP A 45 -1.34 -4.21 9.55
N ARG A 46 -2.68 -4.10 9.57
CA ARG A 46 -3.39 -3.12 10.40
C ARG A 46 -3.26 -3.38 11.91
N THR A 47 -2.91 -4.60 12.32
CA THR A 47 -2.75 -4.98 13.73
C THR A 47 -1.33 -4.86 14.25
N LEU A 48 -0.37 -4.52 13.40
CA LEU A 48 1.03 -4.35 13.80
C LEU A 48 1.20 -3.14 14.74
N PRO A 49 2.25 -3.11 15.58
CA PRO A 49 2.54 -1.97 16.45
C PRO A 49 2.60 -0.64 15.70
N VAL A 50 3.11 -0.66 14.46
CA VAL A 50 3.00 0.43 13.50
C VAL A 50 2.24 -0.10 12.28
N PRO A 51 0.96 0.26 12.12
CA PRO A 51 0.15 -0.27 11.03
C PRO A 51 0.69 0.10 9.65
N ILE A 52 0.77 -0.87 8.75
CA ILE A 52 0.99 -0.61 7.32
C ILE A 52 -0.38 -0.53 6.64
N ILE A 53 -0.71 0.65 6.12
CA ILE A 53 -2.01 0.90 5.48
C ILE A 53 -1.84 1.01 3.97
N GLY A 54 -2.57 0.17 3.25
CA GLY A 54 -2.62 0.15 1.80
C GLY A 54 -4.03 0.16 1.26
N ARG A 55 -4.15 0.39 -0.05
CA ARG A 55 -5.40 0.33 -0.80
C ARG A 55 -5.47 -0.97 -1.60
N ILE A 56 -6.57 -1.70 -1.49
CA ILE A 56 -6.84 -2.84 -2.38
C ILE A 56 -7.65 -2.36 -3.57
N TYR A 57 -7.12 -2.54 -4.78
CA TYR A 57 -7.77 -2.16 -6.05
C TYR A 57 -7.11 -2.93 -7.20
N ASP A 58 -7.86 -3.27 -8.25
CA ASP A 58 -7.35 -3.96 -9.44
C ASP A 58 -6.59 -5.26 -9.10
N GLY A 59 -7.18 -6.07 -8.19
CA GLY A 59 -6.61 -7.34 -7.76
C GLY A 59 -5.26 -7.23 -7.02
N ARG A 60 -4.92 -6.05 -6.50
CA ARG A 60 -3.63 -5.74 -5.88
C ARG A 60 -3.80 -4.98 -4.59
N LEU A 61 -2.90 -5.21 -3.64
CA LEU A 61 -2.67 -4.31 -2.51
C LEU A 61 -1.61 -3.29 -2.92
N TRP A 62 -1.93 -2.01 -2.81
CA TRP A 62 -1.07 -0.89 -3.21
C TRP A 62 -0.60 -0.14 -1.97
N LEU A 63 0.71 0.05 -1.85
CA LEU A 63 1.36 0.95 -0.90
C LEU A 63 2.00 2.10 -1.68
N ASP A 64 1.43 3.29 -1.60
CA ASP A 64 2.01 4.50 -2.21
C ASP A 64 3.21 4.96 -1.38
N MET A 65 4.38 5.06 -2.00
CA MET A 65 5.64 5.32 -1.28
C MET A 65 5.89 6.81 -1.04
N ARG A 66 5.05 7.72 -1.54
CA ARG A 66 5.25 9.18 -1.45
C ARG A 66 5.43 9.68 -0.02
N CYS A 67 4.70 9.09 0.94
CA CYS A 67 4.71 9.49 2.34
C CYS A 67 5.49 8.52 3.23
N LEU A 68 6.35 7.67 2.65
CA LEU A 68 7.25 6.86 3.45
C LEU A 68 8.38 7.77 3.97
N GLU A 69 8.46 7.92 5.29
CA GLU A 69 9.48 8.76 5.96
C GLU A 69 10.48 7.95 6.78
N ASP A 70 10.15 6.69 7.10
CA ASP A 70 10.95 5.80 7.93
C ASP A 70 11.01 4.40 7.28
N GLU A 71 11.98 4.23 6.38
CA GLU A 71 12.18 2.98 5.64
C GLU A 71 12.54 1.83 6.57
N SER A 72 13.29 2.10 7.64
CA SER A 72 13.79 1.07 8.54
C SER A 72 12.65 0.45 9.34
N ARG A 73 11.78 1.28 9.91
CA ARG A 73 10.59 0.82 10.64
C ARG A 73 9.58 0.17 9.70
N PHE A 74 9.44 0.67 8.49
CA PHE A 74 8.60 0.04 7.47
C PHE A 74 9.06 -1.38 7.14
N MET A 75 10.37 -1.57 6.91
CA MET A 75 10.94 -2.90 6.69
C MET A 75 10.77 -3.81 7.91
N GLU A 76 10.96 -3.29 9.13
CA GLU A 76 10.72 -4.05 10.36
C GLU A 76 9.28 -4.56 10.44
N MET A 77 8.29 -3.73 10.11
CA MET A 77 6.88 -4.12 10.14
C MET A 77 6.52 -5.11 9.02
N MET A 78 7.07 -4.95 7.81
CA MET A 78 6.79 -5.87 6.69
C MET A 78 7.30 -7.29 6.93
N LEU A 79 8.33 -7.44 7.75
CA LEU A 79 8.98 -8.73 8.04
C LEU A 79 8.39 -9.44 9.28
N LYS A 80 7.40 -8.84 9.96
CA LYS A 80 6.62 -9.45 11.04
C LYS A 80 5.42 -10.19 10.47
#